data_AF-A0A8B7WF07-F1
#
_entry.id   AF-A0A8B7WF07-F1
#
_cell.length_a   1.000
_cell.length_b   1.000
_cell.length_c   1.000
_cell.angle_alpha   90.00
_cell.angle_beta   90.00
_cell.angle_gamma   90.00
#
_symmetry.space_group_name_H-M   'P 1'
#
loop_
_entity.id
_entity.type
_entity.pdbx_description
1 polymer ?
#
loop_
_entity_poly.entity_id
_entity_poly.type
_entity_poly.pdbx_seq_one_letter_code
_entity_poly.pdbx_strand_id
1 'polypeptide(L)'
;MDTEGFGELLQQAEQLAAETEGISELPHVERNLQEIQQAGERLRSRTLTRTSQETADVKASVLLGSRGLDISHISQRLESLSAATTFEPLEPVKDTDIQGFLKNEKDNALLSAIEESRKRTFGMAEEYHRESMLVEWEQVKQRILHTLLASGEDALDFTQESEPSYVSDVGPPGRSSLDSIEMAYARQIYIYNEKIVNGHLQPNLVDLCASVAELDDKSISDMWTMVKQMTDVLLAPATDALKSRSSVEVRMEFVRQALGYLEQ
;
A
#
# COMPACT_ATOMS: atom_id res chain seq x y z
N MET A 1 5.44 -18.19 -47.91
CA MET A 1 6.52 -19.07 -48.38
C MET A 1 7.78 -18.49 -47.80
N ASP A 2 8.40 -19.20 -46.86
CA ASP A 2 9.81 -19.07 -46.41
C ASP A 2 10.11 -20.27 -45.47
N THR A 3 9.56 -21.45 -45.79
CA THR A 3 9.73 -22.67 -44.99
C THR A 3 11.07 -23.37 -45.25
N GLU A 4 11.72 -23.03 -46.36
CA GLU A 4 13.01 -23.61 -46.77
C GLU A 4 14.18 -23.00 -45.97
N GLY A 5 14.17 -21.68 -45.75
CA GLY A 5 15.22 -21.00 -44.98
C GLY A 5 15.29 -21.41 -43.50
N PHE A 6 14.15 -21.72 -42.87
CA PHE A 6 14.13 -22.25 -41.50
C PHE A 6 14.64 -23.70 -41.42
N GLY A 7 14.43 -24.50 -42.47
CA GLY A 7 14.98 -25.85 -42.57
C GLY A 7 16.51 -25.84 -42.69
N GLU A 8 17.05 -24.95 -43.52
CA GLU A 8 18.50 -24.74 -43.64
C GLU A 8 19.12 -24.24 -42.33
N LEU A 9 18.44 -23.31 -41.64
CA LEU A 9 18.91 -22.79 -40.36
C LEU A 9 18.91 -23.86 -39.25
N LEU A 10 17.88 -24.72 -39.24
CA LEU A 10 17.80 -25.86 -38.31
C LEU A 10 18.94 -26.85 -38.58
N GLN A 11 19.19 -27.16 -39.85
CA GLN A 11 20.28 -28.06 -40.24
C GLN A 11 21.65 -27.47 -39.88
N GLN A 12 21.86 -26.16 -40.06
CA GLN A 12 23.08 -25.47 -39.64
C GLN A 12 23.24 -25.47 -38.11
N ALA A 13 22.15 -25.27 -37.36
CA ALA A 13 22.18 -25.30 -35.90
C ALA A 13 22.45 -26.71 -35.33
N GLU A 14 21.88 -27.75 -35.93
CA GLU A 14 22.18 -29.15 -35.57
C GLU A 14 23.63 -29.51 -35.90
N GLN A 15 24.15 -29.06 -37.04
CA GLN A 15 25.53 -29.29 -37.44
C GLN A 15 26.53 -28.57 -36.53
N LEU A 16 26.25 -27.32 -36.15
CA LEU A 16 27.03 -26.57 -35.16
C LEU A 16 26.99 -27.23 -33.79
N ALA A 17 25.84 -27.71 -33.33
CA ALA A 17 25.73 -28.41 -32.05
C ALA A 17 26.60 -29.68 -32.02
N ALA A 18 26.59 -30.48 -33.10
CA ALA A 18 27.42 -31.67 -33.23
C ALA A 18 28.93 -31.34 -33.34
N GLU A 19 29.32 -30.25 -34.01
CA GLU A 19 30.73 -29.81 -34.07
C GLU A 19 31.24 -29.29 -32.72
N THR A 20 30.35 -28.75 -31.86
CA THR A 20 30.72 -28.20 -30.55
C THR A 20 30.86 -29.27 -29.46
N GLU A 21 30.22 -30.45 -29.60
CA GLU A 21 30.38 -31.59 -28.68
C GLU A 21 31.83 -32.11 -28.57
N GLY A 22 32.68 -31.85 -29.57
CA GLY A 22 34.10 -32.22 -29.56
C GLY A 22 35.03 -31.23 -28.84
N ILE A 23 34.54 -30.05 -28.45
CA ILE A 23 35.35 -28.95 -27.92
C ILE A 23 35.10 -28.83 -26.41
N SER A 24 36.02 -29.38 -25.61
CA SER A 24 35.92 -29.52 -24.15
C SER A 24 35.84 -28.21 -23.33
N GLU A 25 35.72 -27.04 -23.97
CA GLU A 25 35.82 -25.72 -23.31
C GLU A 25 34.50 -24.91 -23.33
N LEU A 26 33.44 -25.42 -23.97
CA LEU A 26 32.11 -24.78 -24.00
C LEU A 26 31.06 -25.59 -23.20
N PRO A 27 30.12 -24.90 -22.51
CA PRO A 27 29.07 -25.57 -21.74
C PRO A 27 28.22 -26.46 -22.67
N HIS A 28 28.02 -27.72 -22.28
CA HIS A 28 27.33 -28.70 -23.10
C HIS A 28 25.84 -28.34 -23.19
N VAL A 29 25.28 -28.37 -24.39
CA VAL A 29 23.85 -28.10 -24.62
C VAL A 29 23.07 -29.35 -24.21
N GLU A 30 22.58 -29.40 -22.98
CA GLU A 30 21.94 -30.59 -22.40
C GLU A 30 20.58 -30.97 -23.01
N ARG A 31 20.04 -30.18 -23.95
CA ARG A 31 18.70 -30.42 -24.53
C ARG A 31 18.66 -30.09 -26.01
N ASN A 32 18.16 -31.02 -26.82
CA ASN A 32 17.94 -30.80 -28.24
C ASN A 32 16.81 -29.76 -28.43
N LEU A 33 16.89 -28.94 -29.49
CA LEU A 33 15.88 -27.93 -29.83
C LEU A 33 14.45 -28.51 -29.88
N GLN A 34 14.29 -29.75 -30.33
CA GLN A 34 13.00 -30.46 -30.32
C GLN A 34 12.51 -30.77 -28.90
N GLU A 35 13.41 -31.12 -27.98
CA GLU A 35 13.07 -31.34 -26.57
C GLU A 35 12.70 -30.03 -25.87
N ILE A 36 13.36 -28.93 -26.24
CA ILE A 36 13.01 -27.58 -25.78
C ILE A 36 11.63 -27.19 -26.30
N GLN A 37 11.31 -27.48 -27.57
CA GLN A 37 9.99 -27.22 -28.14
C GLN A 37 8.89 -28.01 -27.42
N GLN A 38 9.10 -29.32 -27.20
CA GLN A 38 8.14 -30.14 -26.45
C GLN A 38 8.00 -29.68 -24.99
N ALA A 39 9.10 -29.28 -24.34
CA ALA A 39 9.04 -28.68 -23.00
C ALA A 39 8.27 -27.35 -23.01
N GLY A 40 8.44 -26.53 -24.05
CA GLY A 40 7.69 -25.30 -24.28
C GLY A 40 6.19 -25.54 -24.45
N GLU A 41 5.78 -26.54 -25.23
CA GLU A 41 4.37 -26.92 -25.38
C GLU A 41 3.76 -27.48 -24.09
N ARG A 42 4.53 -28.26 -23.33
CA ARG A 42 4.12 -28.72 -21.98
C ARG A 42 3.97 -27.57 -20.99
N LEU A 43 4.86 -26.58 -21.03
CA LEU A 43 4.74 -25.37 -20.21
C LEU A 43 3.56 -24.51 -20.65
N ARG A 44 3.34 -24.35 -21.95
CA ARG A 44 2.22 -23.58 -22.51
C ARG A 44 0.88 -24.20 -22.14
N SER A 45 0.73 -25.52 -22.23
CA SER A 45 -0.47 -26.25 -21.80
C SER A 45 -0.70 -26.18 -20.28
N ARG A 46 0.36 -26.23 -19.45
CA ARG A 46 0.25 -25.98 -18.00
C ARG A 46 -0.06 -24.53 -17.64
N THR A 47 0.37 -23.57 -18.46
CA THR A 47 0.13 -22.14 -18.22
C THR A 47 -1.28 -21.73 -18.66
N LEU A 48 -1.77 -22.29 -19.77
CA LEU A 48 -3.12 -22.05 -20.28
C LEU A 48 -4.21 -22.61 -19.36
N THR A 49 -3.90 -23.63 -18.55
CA THR A 49 -4.79 -24.15 -17.49
C THR A 49 -4.67 -23.37 -16.17
N ARG A 50 -3.69 -22.46 -16.02
CA ARG A 50 -3.51 -21.62 -14.83
C ARG A 50 -4.37 -20.34 -14.87
N THR A 51 -5.04 -20.05 -15.98
CA THR A 51 -6.01 -18.94 -16.11
C THR A 51 -7.44 -19.35 -15.77
N SER A 52 -7.68 -20.56 -15.26
CA SER A 52 -8.97 -20.94 -14.70
C SER A 52 -9.09 -20.37 -13.29
N GLN A 53 -9.57 -19.13 -13.18
CA GLN A 53 -9.94 -18.46 -11.94
C GLN A 53 -10.68 -19.42 -10.97
N GLU A 54 -11.56 -20.26 -11.52
CA GLU A 54 -12.30 -21.30 -10.80
C GLU A 54 -11.42 -22.29 -10.01
N THR A 55 -10.24 -22.65 -10.52
CA THR A 55 -9.36 -23.61 -9.82
C THR A 55 -8.59 -22.96 -8.67
N ALA A 56 -8.34 -21.65 -8.75
CA ALA A 56 -7.77 -20.87 -7.67
C ALA A 56 -8.82 -20.64 -6.57
N ASP A 57 -10.05 -20.31 -6.97
CA ASP A 57 -11.18 -20.12 -6.05
C ASP A 57 -11.53 -21.41 -5.31
N VAL A 58 -11.61 -22.55 -6.00
CA VAL A 58 -11.86 -23.85 -5.34
C VAL A 58 -10.75 -24.21 -4.35
N LYS A 59 -9.48 -23.95 -4.70
CA LYS A 59 -8.35 -24.22 -3.78
C LYS A 59 -8.34 -23.26 -2.59
N ALA A 60 -8.66 -21.99 -2.80
CA ALA A 60 -8.81 -21.02 -1.72
C ALA A 60 -9.97 -21.40 -0.80
N SER A 61 -11.11 -21.82 -1.36
CA SER A 61 -12.26 -22.31 -0.61
C SER A 61 -11.95 -23.54 0.25
N VAL A 62 -11.20 -24.50 -0.30
CA VAL A 62 -10.77 -25.70 0.45
C VAL A 62 -9.76 -25.37 1.56
N LEU A 63 -8.79 -24.48 1.30
CA LEU A 63 -7.79 -24.07 2.29
C LEU A 63 -8.43 -23.30 3.46
N LEU A 64 -9.33 -22.36 3.16
CA LEU A 64 -10.06 -21.59 4.17
C LEU A 64 -11.04 -22.49 4.95
N GLY A 65 -11.72 -23.42 4.28
CA GLY A 65 -12.53 -24.46 4.92
C GLY A 65 -11.73 -25.33 5.88
N SER A 66 -10.50 -25.71 5.51
CA SER A 66 -9.60 -26.50 6.38
C SER A 66 -9.17 -25.76 7.67
N ARG A 67 -9.30 -24.43 7.69
CA ARG A 67 -9.03 -23.58 8.87
C ARG A 67 -10.31 -23.18 9.62
N GLY A 68 -11.44 -23.81 9.29
CA GLY A 68 -12.72 -23.62 9.98
C GLY A 68 -13.60 -22.51 9.42
N LEU A 69 -13.30 -21.95 8.24
CA LEU A 69 -14.11 -20.92 7.57
C LEU A 69 -14.98 -21.53 6.48
N ASP A 70 -16.28 -21.63 6.73
CA ASP A 70 -17.26 -22.10 5.74
C ASP A 70 -17.67 -20.96 4.78
N ILE A 71 -16.98 -20.85 3.65
CA ILE A 71 -17.21 -19.81 2.63
C ILE A 71 -18.61 -19.90 2.02
N SER A 72 -19.17 -21.10 1.87
CA SER A 72 -20.54 -21.29 1.37
C SER A 72 -21.55 -20.61 2.28
N HIS A 73 -21.42 -20.81 3.59
CA HIS A 73 -22.31 -20.17 4.58
C HIS A 73 -22.08 -18.66 4.68
N ILE A 74 -20.82 -18.20 4.54
CA ILE A 74 -20.48 -16.77 4.53
C ILE A 74 -21.02 -16.08 3.26
N SER A 75 -20.89 -16.69 2.08
CA SER A 75 -21.43 -16.17 0.83
C SER A 75 -22.95 -16.07 0.89
N GLN A 76 -23.62 -17.10 1.41
CA GLN A 76 -25.08 -17.08 1.60
C GLN A 76 -25.52 -15.99 2.59
N ARG A 77 -24.74 -15.76 3.66
CA ARG A 77 -24.98 -14.64 4.59
C ARG A 77 -24.71 -13.29 3.95
N LEU A 78 -23.65 -13.17 3.14
CA LEU A 78 -23.31 -11.95 2.40
C LEU A 78 -24.40 -11.60 1.38
N GLU A 79 -24.90 -12.58 0.63
CA GLU A 79 -26.03 -12.41 -0.28
C GLU A 79 -27.28 -11.96 0.46
N SER A 80 -27.58 -12.57 1.62
CA SER A 80 -28.70 -12.17 2.48
C SER A 80 -28.56 -10.76 3.07
N LEU A 81 -27.33 -10.30 3.31
CA LEU A 81 -27.03 -8.96 3.80
C LEU A 81 -27.07 -7.91 2.67
N SER A 82 -26.67 -8.28 1.45
CA SER A 82 -26.69 -7.38 0.30
C SER A 82 -28.10 -6.97 -0.11
N ALA A 83 -29.10 -7.82 0.16
CA ALA A 83 -30.50 -7.55 -0.14
C ALA A 83 -31.19 -6.56 0.84
N ALA A 84 -30.51 -6.10 1.90
CA ALA A 84 -31.15 -5.31 2.96
C ALA A 84 -30.96 -3.78 2.86
N THR A 85 -30.39 -3.23 1.78
CA THR A 85 -30.19 -1.76 1.67
C THR A 85 -30.42 -1.19 0.27
N THR A 86 -31.51 -1.58 -0.40
CA THR A 86 -31.98 -0.81 -1.57
C THR A 86 -33.14 0.06 -1.12
N PHE A 87 -32.88 1.37 -1.09
CA PHE A 87 -33.83 2.45 -0.83
C PHE A 87 -34.92 2.53 -1.91
N GLU A 88 -35.72 1.48 -2.02
CA GLU A 88 -36.95 1.48 -2.80
C GLU A 88 -38.10 1.69 -1.80
N PRO A 89 -38.97 2.70 -1.99
CA PRO A 89 -40.17 2.86 -1.19
C PRO A 89 -40.93 1.53 -1.17
N LEU A 90 -41.13 0.97 0.03
CA LEU A 90 -41.65 -0.39 0.21
C LEU A 90 -43.03 -0.62 -0.42
N GLU A 91 -43.74 0.45 -0.81
CA GLU A 91 -44.91 0.39 -1.68
C GLU A 91 -44.92 1.62 -2.62
N PRO A 92 -45.12 1.45 -3.94
CA PRO A 92 -45.45 2.57 -4.81
C PRO A 92 -46.81 3.14 -4.36
N VAL A 93 -46.77 4.26 -3.64
CA VAL A 93 -47.96 4.99 -3.23
C VAL A 93 -48.70 5.42 -4.48
N LYS A 94 -49.88 4.84 -4.72
CA LYS A 94 -50.79 5.35 -5.74
C LYS A 94 -51.30 6.71 -5.28
N ASP A 95 -51.29 7.70 -6.16
CA ASP A 95 -51.63 9.12 -5.92
C ASP A 95 -53.04 9.39 -5.32
N THR A 96 -53.80 8.35 -4.97
CA THR A 96 -55.17 8.41 -4.40
C THR A 96 -55.30 7.92 -2.95
N ASP A 97 -54.22 7.49 -2.28
CA ASP A 97 -54.25 7.08 -0.86
C ASP A 97 -53.38 7.97 0.06
N ILE A 98 -54.00 9.02 0.60
CA ILE A 98 -53.39 9.99 1.52
C ILE A 98 -52.97 9.33 2.84
N GLN A 99 -53.68 8.28 3.29
CA GLN A 99 -53.36 7.60 4.54
C GLN A 99 -52.09 6.76 4.40
N GLY A 100 -51.92 6.08 3.26
CA GLY A 100 -50.68 5.39 2.91
C GLY A 100 -49.48 6.32 2.84
N PHE A 101 -49.64 7.49 2.21
CA PHE A 101 -48.60 8.52 2.17
C PHE A 101 -48.18 9.00 3.57
N LEU A 102 -49.14 9.37 4.42
CA LEU A 102 -48.86 9.82 5.80
C LEU A 102 -48.18 8.75 6.65
N LYS A 103 -48.56 7.48 6.47
CA LYS A 103 -47.93 6.36 7.18
C LYS A 103 -46.48 6.18 6.72
N ASN A 104 -46.22 6.21 5.41
CA ASN A 104 -44.86 6.11 4.86
C ASN A 104 -43.97 7.28 5.31
N GLU A 105 -44.48 8.52 5.31
CA GLU A 105 -43.75 9.68 5.83
C GLU A 105 -43.42 9.53 7.32
N LYS A 106 -44.37 9.06 8.13
CA LYS A 106 -44.12 8.80 9.56
C LYS A 106 -43.05 7.72 9.74
N ASP A 107 -43.08 6.66 8.95
CA ASP A 107 -42.12 5.56 9.04
C ASP A 107 -40.73 5.99 8.54
N ASN A 108 -40.64 6.79 7.47
CA ASN A 108 -39.39 7.39 7.00
C ASN A 108 -38.79 8.39 7.99
N ALA A 109 -39.62 9.23 8.62
CA ALA A 109 -39.17 10.16 9.65
C ALA A 109 -38.61 9.41 10.87
N LEU A 110 -39.27 8.32 11.28
CA LEU A 110 -38.81 7.47 12.36
C LEU A 110 -37.48 6.79 12.00
N LEU A 111 -37.36 6.25 10.78
CA LEU A 111 -36.13 5.62 10.30
C LEU A 111 -34.98 6.62 10.22
N SER A 112 -35.22 7.82 9.70
CA SER A 112 -34.25 8.91 9.63
C SER A 112 -33.78 9.34 11.01
N ALA A 113 -34.69 9.45 11.99
CA ALA A 113 -34.33 9.78 13.36
C ALA A 113 -33.47 8.69 14.04
N ILE A 114 -33.78 7.41 13.77
CA ILE A 114 -32.95 6.28 14.23
C ILE A 114 -31.56 6.34 13.59
N GLU A 115 -31.48 6.60 12.28
CA GLU A 115 -30.21 6.66 11.57
C GLU A 115 -29.35 7.83 12.03
N GLU A 116 -29.94 9.02 12.23
CA GLU A 116 -29.24 10.18 12.78
C GLU A 116 -28.72 9.89 14.18
N SER A 117 -29.54 9.27 15.04
CA SER A 117 -29.13 8.86 16.39
C SER A 117 -27.97 7.85 16.35
N ARG A 118 -28.04 6.86 15.45
CA ARG A 118 -26.96 5.89 15.24
C ARG A 118 -25.68 6.58 14.77
N LYS A 119 -25.77 7.44 13.76
CA LYS A 119 -24.62 8.19 13.21
C LYS A 119 -23.99 9.07 14.27
N ARG A 120 -24.79 9.77 15.07
CA ARG A 120 -24.33 10.58 16.20
C ARG A 120 -23.64 9.73 17.27
N THR A 121 -24.25 8.63 17.67
CA THR A 121 -23.70 7.72 18.69
C THR A 121 -22.37 7.11 18.23
N PHE A 122 -22.29 6.70 16.96
CA PHE A 122 -21.06 6.16 16.37
C PHE A 122 -19.96 7.22 16.34
N GLY A 123 -20.26 8.44 15.88
CA GLY A 123 -19.29 9.54 15.87
C GLY A 123 -18.80 9.91 17.27
N MET A 124 -19.68 9.88 18.28
CA MET A 124 -19.27 10.09 19.68
C MET A 124 -18.36 8.98 20.20
N ALA A 125 -18.67 7.72 19.89
CA ALA A 125 -17.86 6.58 20.29
C ALA A 125 -16.47 6.60 19.61
N GLU A 126 -16.41 6.96 18.33
CA GLU A 126 -15.16 7.11 17.58
C GLU A 126 -14.29 8.23 18.15
N GLU A 127 -14.86 9.41 18.45
CA GLU A 127 -14.13 10.52 19.05
C GLU A 127 -13.60 10.15 20.45
N TYR A 128 -14.41 9.47 21.27
CA TYR A 128 -13.99 8.97 22.58
C TYR A 128 -12.88 7.93 22.48
N HIS A 129 -12.98 7.00 21.53
CA HIS A 129 -11.96 6.00 21.27
C HIS A 129 -10.65 6.65 20.83
N ARG A 130 -10.72 7.63 19.92
CA ARG A 130 -9.58 8.41 19.45
C ARG A 130 -8.89 9.16 20.59
N GLU A 131 -9.67 9.83 21.45
CA GLU A 131 -9.13 10.54 22.62
C GLU A 131 -8.46 9.57 23.60
N SER A 132 -9.09 8.41 23.87
CA SER A 132 -8.52 7.36 24.72
C SER A 132 -7.19 6.85 24.16
N MET A 133 -7.12 6.59 22.85
CA MET A 133 -5.87 6.18 22.18
C MET A 133 -4.75 7.22 22.32
N LEU A 134 -5.06 8.52 22.22
CA LEU A 134 -4.05 9.56 22.39
C LEU A 134 -3.53 9.63 23.83
N VAL A 135 -4.41 9.44 24.82
CA VAL A 135 -4.01 9.39 26.24
C VAL A 135 -3.12 8.17 26.50
N GLU A 136 -3.51 6.99 26.01
CA GLU A 136 -2.69 5.78 26.11
C GLU A 136 -1.33 5.96 25.43
N TRP A 137 -1.31 6.58 24.25
CA TRP A 137 -0.08 6.87 23.54
C TRP A 137 0.85 7.78 24.34
N GLU A 138 0.34 8.86 24.93
CA GLU A 138 1.16 9.76 25.73
C GLU A 138 1.69 9.06 27.00
N GLN A 139 0.90 8.17 27.61
CA GLN A 139 1.38 7.34 28.73
C GLN A 139 2.50 6.38 28.31
N VAL A 140 2.38 5.73 27.15
CA VAL A 140 3.43 4.86 26.61
C VAL A 140 4.68 5.66 26.29
N LYS A 141 4.54 6.83 25.66
CA LYS A 141 5.66 7.74 25.40
C LYS A 141 6.37 8.17 26.68
N GLN A 142 5.62 8.57 27.71
CA GLN A 142 6.19 8.91 29.01
C GLN A 142 6.88 7.72 29.66
N ARG A 143 6.30 6.53 29.57
CA ARG A 143 6.89 5.29 30.08
C ARG A 143 8.22 4.99 29.38
N ILE A 144 8.26 5.05 28.05
CA ILE A 144 9.48 4.85 27.26
C ILE A 144 10.53 5.89 27.64
N LEU A 145 10.17 7.18 27.71
CA LEU A 145 11.09 8.24 28.13
C LEU A 145 11.64 8.01 29.54
N HIS A 146 10.78 7.58 30.48
CA HIS A 146 11.22 7.26 31.84
C HIS A 146 12.14 6.04 31.86
N THR A 147 11.87 5.00 31.07
CA THR A 147 12.77 3.87 30.89
C THR A 147 14.11 4.30 30.29
N LEU A 148 14.11 5.18 29.28
CA LEU A 148 15.32 5.70 28.64
C LEU A 148 16.14 6.62 29.57
N LEU A 149 15.50 7.43 30.41
CA LEU A 149 16.20 8.23 31.42
C LEU A 149 16.69 7.38 32.60
N ALA A 150 15.92 6.37 33.02
CA ALA A 150 16.31 5.47 34.11
C ALA A 150 17.41 4.48 33.70
N SER A 151 17.52 4.14 32.41
CA SER A 151 18.63 3.37 31.82
C SER A 151 19.86 4.22 31.50
N GLY A 152 19.90 5.48 31.98
CA GLY A 152 21.10 6.31 31.96
C GLY A 152 22.23 5.81 32.87
N GLU A 153 21.98 4.84 33.76
CA GLU A 153 23.01 4.23 34.63
C GLU A 153 23.32 2.76 34.33
N ASP A 154 22.42 1.99 33.72
CA ASP A 154 22.69 0.62 33.30
C ASP A 154 22.46 0.47 31.79
N ALA A 155 23.53 0.10 31.11
CA ALA A 155 23.70 0.04 29.67
C ALA A 155 22.43 -0.42 28.93
N LEU A 156 21.99 0.41 27.98
CA LEU A 156 21.10 0.04 26.89
C LEU A 156 21.75 -1.06 26.04
N ASP A 157 21.65 -2.31 26.47
CA ASP A 157 21.80 -3.45 25.57
C ASP A 157 20.49 -3.57 24.79
N PHE A 158 20.32 -2.70 23.79
CA PHE A 158 19.52 -3.07 22.65
C PHE A 158 20.29 -4.20 21.97
N THR A 159 20.07 -5.43 22.42
CA THR A 159 20.25 -6.58 21.55
C THR A 159 19.29 -6.35 20.39
N GLN A 160 19.79 -5.67 19.36
CA GLN A 160 19.32 -5.85 18.02
C GLN A 160 19.47 -7.35 17.79
N GLU A 161 18.42 -8.11 18.06
CA GLU A 161 18.32 -9.47 17.58
C GLU A 161 18.41 -9.33 16.07
N SER A 162 19.64 -9.50 15.58
CA SER A 162 19.91 -9.62 14.16
C SER A 162 19.26 -10.93 13.76
N GLU A 163 17.96 -10.88 13.48
CA GLU A 163 17.34 -11.83 12.58
C GLU A 163 18.25 -11.87 11.35
N PRO A 164 18.88 -13.01 11.04
CA PRO A 164 19.78 -13.10 9.91
C PRO A 164 18.94 -12.95 8.64
N SER A 165 18.78 -11.71 8.20
CA SER A 165 18.31 -11.38 6.87
C SER A 165 19.25 -12.11 5.90
N TYR A 166 18.68 -12.96 5.05
CA TYR A 166 19.40 -13.78 4.09
C TYR A 166 20.02 -12.96 2.93
N VAL A 167 20.15 -11.65 3.10
CA VAL A 167 20.78 -10.75 2.13
C VAL A 167 22.16 -10.41 2.69
N SER A 168 23.13 -11.22 2.29
CA SER A 168 24.54 -11.04 2.58
C SER A 168 25.07 -9.78 1.90
N ASP A 169 25.30 -8.71 2.66
CA ASP A 169 26.49 -7.85 2.47
C ASP A 169 26.77 -7.02 3.75
N VAL A 170 27.45 -7.61 4.73
CA VAL A 170 28.03 -6.86 5.85
C VAL A 170 29.37 -6.30 5.36
N GLY A 171 29.33 -5.06 4.89
CA GLY A 171 30.53 -4.27 4.64
C GLY A 171 31.38 -4.07 5.92
N PRO A 172 32.66 -3.66 5.79
CA PRO A 172 33.59 -3.60 6.90
C PRO A 172 33.10 -2.68 8.05
N PRO A 173 33.45 -3.03 9.31
CA PRO A 173 32.95 -2.33 10.50
C PRO A 173 33.42 -0.86 10.50
N GLY A 174 32.46 0.06 10.67
CA GLY A 174 32.71 1.50 10.71
C GLY A 174 32.18 2.29 9.50
N ARG A 175 31.64 1.62 8.48
CA ARG A 175 30.80 2.29 7.47
C ARG A 175 29.34 2.23 7.94
N SER A 176 28.63 3.35 7.83
CA SER A 176 27.19 3.37 8.07
C SER A 176 26.54 2.31 7.19
N SER A 177 25.57 1.56 7.73
CA SER A 177 24.74 0.60 6.99
C SER A 177 23.83 1.27 5.96
N LEU A 178 23.88 2.61 5.87
CA LEU A 178 23.09 3.41 4.96
C LEU A 178 23.84 3.63 3.65
N ASP A 179 23.11 3.50 2.54
CA ASP A 179 23.60 3.84 1.22
C ASP A 179 23.93 5.35 1.12
N SER A 180 24.74 5.73 0.12
CA SER A 180 25.18 7.10 -0.12
C SER A 180 24.01 8.10 -0.24
N ILE A 181 22.90 7.67 -0.84
CA ILE A 181 21.67 8.45 -0.98
C ILE A 181 20.95 8.56 0.37
N GLU A 182 20.83 7.45 1.09
CA GLU A 182 20.22 7.43 2.43
C GLU A 182 20.97 8.33 3.40
N MET A 183 22.30 8.34 3.32
CA MET A 183 23.16 9.25 4.09
C MET A 183 22.92 10.73 3.73
N ALA A 184 22.65 11.03 2.45
CA ALA A 184 22.35 12.39 2.01
C ALA A 184 21.00 12.88 2.57
N TYR A 185 19.95 12.06 2.54
CA TYR A 185 18.66 12.38 3.17
C TYR A 185 18.77 12.46 4.70
N ALA A 186 19.50 11.54 5.33
CA ALA A 186 19.73 11.54 6.78
C ALA A 186 20.40 12.85 7.24
N ARG A 187 21.34 13.38 6.47
CA ARG A 187 21.96 14.69 6.73
C ARG A 187 20.95 15.84 6.66
N GLN A 188 20.01 15.83 5.72
CA GLN A 188 18.98 16.86 5.66
C GLN A 188 18.05 16.83 6.88
N ILE A 189 17.67 15.63 7.33
CA ILE A 189 16.87 15.45 8.55
C ILE A 189 17.65 15.95 9.78
N TYR A 190 18.95 15.65 9.85
CA TYR A 190 19.81 16.17 10.91
C TYR A 190 19.84 17.70 10.93
N ILE A 191 20.06 18.35 9.78
CA ILE A 191 20.06 19.82 9.65
C ILE A 191 18.70 20.42 10.02
N TYR A 192 17.60 19.78 9.61
CA TYR A 192 16.25 20.19 9.98
C TYR A 192 16.04 20.16 11.49
N ASN A 193 16.42 19.05 12.14
CA ASN A 193 16.31 18.88 13.59
C ASN A 193 17.19 19.88 14.35
N GLU A 194 18.42 20.11 13.89
CA GLU A 194 19.33 21.10 14.48
C GLU A 194 18.73 22.50 14.44
N LYS A 195 18.15 22.90 13.30
CA LYS A 195 17.48 24.21 13.15
C LYS A 195 16.27 24.36 14.07
N ILE A 196 15.49 23.30 14.28
CA ILE A 196 14.35 23.30 15.21
C ILE A 196 14.84 23.42 16.66
N VAL A 197 15.84 22.63 17.06
CA VAL A 197 16.38 22.64 18.42
C VAL A 197 17.01 24.00 18.77
N ASN A 198 17.67 24.63 17.80
CA ASN A 198 18.24 25.97 17.95
C ASN A 198 17.20 27.10 17.92
N GLY A 199 15.90 26.78 17.80
CA GLY A 199 14.81 27.77 17.84
C GLY A 199 14.73 28.66 16.60
N HIS A 200 15.31 28.25 15.47
CA HIS A 200 15.14 28.95 14.20
C HIS A 200 13.74 28.71 13.61
N LEU A 201 13.33 29.55 12.65
CA LEU A 201 12.10 29.35 11.87
C LEU A 201 12.11 27.95 11.26
N GLN A 202 11.02 27.20 11.41
CA GLN A 202 10.88 25.84 10.92
C GLN A 202 11.14 25.82 9.40
N PRO A 203 12.27 25.28 8.94
CA PRO A 203 12.58 25.23 7.52
C PRO A 203 11.64 24.22 6.84
N ASN A 204 11.32 24.40 5.56
CA ASN A 204 10.51 23.42 4.85
C ASN A 204 11.34 22.15 4.60
N LEU A 205 10.91 21.03 5.17
CA LEU A 205 11.57 19.73 4.99
C LEU A 205 11.53 19.28 3.53
N VAL A 206 10.46 19.61 2.81
CA VAL A 206 10.30 19.25 1.38
C VAL A 206 11.36 19.94 0.53
N ASP A 207 11.68 21.20 0.80
CA ASP A 207 12.73 21.92 0.07
C ASP A 207 14.13 21.35 0.35
N LEU A 208 14.41 20.96 1.60
CA LEU A 208 15.66 20.32 1.99
C LEU A 208 15.83 18.95 1.29
N CYS A 209 14.78 18.14 1.26
CA CYS A 209 14.80 16.83 0.61
C CYS A 209 14.83 16.92 -0.93
N ALA A 210 14.13 17.90 -1.52
CA ALA A 210 14.15 18.13 -2.96
C ALA A 210 15.57 18.46 -3.47
N SER A 211 16.37 19.20 -2.67
CA SER A 211 17.77 19.51 -3.02
C SER A 211 18.68 18.29 -3.10
N VAL A 212 18.32 17.19 -2.42
CA VAL A 212 19.06 15.92 -2.50
C VAL A 212 18.64 15.10 -3.72
N ALA A 213 17.37 15.20 -4.11
CA ALA A 213 16.83 14.47 -5.25
C ALA A 213 17.34 14.95 -6.61
N GLU A 214 17.83 16.18 -6.71
CA GLU A 214 18.47 16.71 -7.94
C GLU A 214 19.74 15.93 -8.34
N LEU A 215 20.29 15.13 -7.44
CA LEU A 215 21.56 14.43 -7.63
C LEU A 215 21.44 13.06 -8.31
N ASP A 216 20.23 12.50 -8.45
CA ASP A 216 20.09 11.06 -8.69
C ASP A 216 19.13 10.72 -9.86
N ASP A 217 17.82 10.94 -9.71
CA ASP A 217 16.81 10.51 -10.68
C ASP A 217 15.74 11.58 -10.93
N LYS A 218 15.42 11.78 -12.21
CA LYS A 218 14.35 12.66 -12.67
C LYS A 218 12.99 12.24 -12.09
N SER A 219 12.76 10.94 -11.91
CA SER A 219 11.52 10.43 -11.33
C SER A 219 11.32 10.90 -9.87
N ILE A 220 12.41 10.93 -9.10
CA ILE A 220 12.41 11.33 -7.68
C ILE A 220 12.28 12.86 -7.59
N SER A 221 12.97 13.59 -8.48
CA SER A 221 12.83 15.05 -8.59
C SER A 221 11.39 15.47 -8.94
N ASP A 222 10.73 14.79 -9.88
CA ASP A 222 9.34 15.03 -10.25
C ASP A 222 8.39 14.71 -9.06
N MET A 223 8.66 13.65 -8.29
CA MET A 223 7.90 13.32 -7.08
C MET A 223 8.04 14.38 -5.99
N TRP A 224 9.25 14.90 -5.74
CA TRP A 224 9.43 16.00 -4.78
C TRP A 224 8.80 17.30 -5.27
N THR A 225 8.78 17.54 -6.58
CA THR A 225 8.07 18.69 -7.19
C THR A 225 6.56 18.58 -6.95
N MET A 226 5.99 17.40 -7.14
CA MET A 226 4.59 17.11 -6.80
C MET A 226 4.33 17.36 -5.31
N VAL A 227 5.14 16.79 -4.42
CA VAL A 227 4.99 16.95 -2.97
C VAL A 227 5.08 18.42 -2.57
N LYS A 228 6.00 19.19 -3.19
CA LYS A 228 6.15 20.63 -2.95
C LYS A 228 4.90 21.42 -3.32
N GLN A 229 4.29 21.14 -4.47
CA GLN A 229 3.04 21.79 -4.85
C GLN A 229 1.85 21.35 -3.99
N MET A 230 1.78 20.06 -3.63
CA MET A 230 0.72 19.54 -2.75
C MET A 230 0.80 20.11 -1.33
N THR A 231 2.00 20.41 -0.85
CA THR A 231 2.23 20.88 0.53
C THR A 231 2.26 22.40 0.66
N ASP A 232 2.15 23.14 -0.45
CA ASP A 232 1.97 24.60 -0.47
C ASP A 232 0.52 24.99 -0.14
N VAL A 233 0.07 24.53 1.03
CA VAL A 233 -1.22 24.86 1.63
C VAL A 233 -0.93 25.57 2.94
N LEU A 234 -1.59 26.69 3.18
CA LEU A 234 -1.45 27.46 4.42
C LEU A 234 -1.99 26.63 5.60
N LEU A 235 -1.10 25.84 6.21
CA LEU A 235 -1.38 25.17 7.48
C LEU A 235 -1.29 26.21 8.58
N ALA A 236 -2.44 26.69 9.05
CA ALA A 236 -2.49 27.48 10.27
C ALA A 236 -1.88 26.65 11.42
N PRO A 237 -1.06 27.24 12.32
CA PRO A 237 -0.56 26.55 13.50
C PRO A 237 -1.75 26.23 14.41
N ALA A 238 -2.38 25.08 14.16
CA ALA A 238 -3.54 24.63 14.89
C ALA A 238 -3.07 23.94 16.17
N THR A 239 -3.76 24.25 17.28
CA THR A 239 -3.65 23.54 18.56
C THR A 239 -3.91 22.03 18.43
N ASP A 240 -4.65 21.61 17.40
CA ASP A 240 -4.86 20.22 17.03
C ASP A 240 -4.59 20.04 15.52
N ALA A 241 -3.38 19.58 15.21
CA ALA A 241 -2.92 19.35 13.83
C ALA A 241 -3.79 18.33 13.09
N LEU A 242 -4.40 17.36 13.80
CA LEU A 242 -5.23 16.34 13.18
C LEU A 242 -6.60 16.90 12.78
N LYS A 243 -7.23 17.68 13.65
CA LYS A 243 -8.51 18.35 13.34
C LYS A 243 -8.37 19.38 12.22
N SER A 244 -7.26 20.11 12.18
CA SER A 244 -6.98 21.04 11.08
C SER A 244 -6.81 20.30 9.75
N ARG A 245 -6.06 19.18 9.74
CA ARG A 245 -5.87 18.34 8.55
C ARG A 245 -7.14 17.68 8.03
N SER A 246 -8.06 17.31 8.93
CA SER A 246 -9.33 16.68 8.56
C SER A 246 -10.47 17.67 8.26
N SER A 247 -10.22 18.97 8.41
CA SER A 247 -11.18 20.01 8.05
C SER A 247 -11.55 19.94 6.56
N VAL A 248 -12.77 20.35 6.23
CA VAL A 248 -13.26 20.30 4.85
C VAL A 248 -12.52 21.35 4.01
N GLU A 249 -12.19 22.49 4.62
CA GLU A 249 -11.48 23.61 4.03
C GLU A 249 -10.08 23.20 3.58
N VAL A 250 -9.30 22.54 4.46
CA VAL A 250 -7.95 22.06 4.13
C VAL A 250 -8.00 20.94 3.08
N ARG A 251 -8.98 20.03 3.17
CA ARG A 251 -9.17 18.98 2.15
C ARG A 251 -9.50 19.55 0.78
N MET A 252 -10.37 20.57 0.71
CA MET A 252 -10.70 21.24 -0.54
C MET A 252 -9.49 21.97 -1.13
N GLU A 253 -8.63 22.54 -0.29
CA GLU A 253 -7.41 23.20 -0.77
C GLU A 253 -6.39 22.20 -1.31
N PHE A 254 -6.21 21.04 -0.67
CA PHE A 254 -5.41 19.95 -1.24
C PHE A 254 -5.96 19.47 -2.59
N VAL A 255 -7.28 19.35 -2.73
CA VAL A 255 -7.91 18.97 -4.00
C VAL A 255 -7.69 20.05 -5.06
N ARG A 256 -7.77 21.33 -4.71
CA ARG A 256 -7.48 22.44 -5.62
C ARG A 256 -6.03 22.42 -6.08
N GLN A 257 -5.07 22.23 -5.17
CA GLN A 257 -3.65 22.12 -5.53
C GLN A 257 -3.40 20.89 -6.42
N ALA A 258 -4.04 19.76 -6.13
CA ALA A 258 -3.93 18.54 -6.95
C ALA A 258 -4.43 18.76 -8.37
N LEU A 259 -5.57 19.44 -8.52
CA LEU A 259 -6.08 19.83 -9.84
C LEU A 259 -5.14 20.80 -10.55
N GLY A 260 -4.63 21.82 -9.85
CA GLY A 260 -3.70 22.79 -10.42
C GLY A 260 -2.38 22.16 -10.91
N TYR A 261 -1.87 21.14 -10.22
CA TYR A 261 -0.68 20.40 -10.66
C TYR A 261 -0.96 19.52 -11.88
N LEU A 262 -2.11 18.85 -11.93
CA LEU A 262 -2.48 17.96 -13.04
C LEU A 262 -2.86 18.71 -14.32
N GLU A 263 -3.24 19.99 -14.21
CA GLU A 263 -3.54 20.87 -15.33
C GLU A 263 -2.29 21.54 -15.94
N GLN A 264 -1.13 21.46 -15.28
CA GLN A 264 0.18 21.95 -15.78
C GLN A 264 0.87 20.90 -16.66
#